data_AF-A0A8S9SL51-F1
#
_entry.id   AF-A0A8S9SL51-F1
#
_cell.length_a   1.000
_cell.length_b   1.000
_cell.length_c   1.000
_cell.angle_alpha   90.00
_cell.angle_beta   90.00
_cell.angle_gamma   90.00
#
_symmetry.space_group_name_H-M   'P 1'
#
loop_
_entity.id
_entity.type
_entity.pdbx_description
1 polymer ?
#
loop_
_entity_poly.entity_id
_entity_poly.type
_entity_poly.pdbx_seq_one_letter_code
_entity_poly.pdbx_strand_id
1 'polypeptide(L)'
;MNLKSEAGVEAVALKNVCWLDITGKFDTKNLTPGITYEVVFKVKLEDPAYGWDTPVNIKLVLPDGNHKPQEQKVSLTEIPRYQWVDIIVGEFKPEKNSAGEIVFSMYEHESGLWKKGLFLKGVEICPKYKN
;
A
#
# COMPACT_ATOMS: atom_id res chain seq x y z
N MET A 1 -16.47 28.75 7.64
CA MET A 1 -15.90 27.49 7.11
C MET A 1 -14.57 27.27 7.82
N ASN A 2 -14.47 26.22 8.63
CA ASN A 2 -13.30 25.97 9.46
C ASN A 2 -12.28 25.17 8.65
N LEU A 3 -11.37 25.87 7.97
CA LEU A 3 -10.22 25.26 7.33
C LEU A 3 -9.25 24.85 8.45
N LYS A 4 -9.40 23.63 8.98
CA LYS A 4 -8.29 23.01 9.67
C LYS A 4 -7.21 22.79 8.61
N SER A 5 -6.19 23.64 8.61
CA SER A 5 -4.92 23.33 7.97
C SER A 5 -4.44 22.03 8.59
N GLU A 6 -4.42 20.93 7.82
CA GLU A 6 -3.62 19.78 8.20
C GLU A 6 -2.16 20.28 8.26
N ALA A 7 -1.63 20.41 9.48
CA ALA A 7 -0.21 20.61 9.69
C ALA A 7 0.55 19.59 8.84
N GLY A 8 1.56 20.06 8.10
CA GLY A 8 2.15 19.37 6.94
C GLY A 8 2.30 17.86 7.13
N VAL A 9 1.47 17.09 6.42
CA VAL A 9 1.57 15.63 6.39
C VAL A 9 2.88 15.28 5.69
N GLU A 10 3.82 14.69 6.43
CA GLU A 10 5.03 14.14 5.83
C GLU A 10 4.66 12.97 4.91
N ALA A 11 5.09 13.06 3.66
CA ALA A 11 4.84 12.08 2.63
C ALA A 11 5.96 12.09 1.60
N VAL A 12 6.16 10.95 0.94
CA VAL A 12 7.07 10.85 -0.20
C VAL A 12 6.30 11.03 -1.50
N ALA A 13 6.86 11.82 -2.41
CA ALA A 13 6.27 12.08 -3.72
C ALA A 13 7.01 11.30 -4.80
N LEU A 14 6.27 10.49 -5.55
CA LEU A 14 6.79 9.83 -6.74
C LEU A 14 7.15 10.89 -7.79
N LYS A 15 8.43 10.94 -8.13
CA LYS A 15 8.93 11.78 -9.23
C LYS A 15 8.52 11.16 -10.57
N ASN A 16 9.07 11.68 -11.66
CA ASN A 16 8.80 11.14 -12.99
C ASN A 16 9.55 9.81 -13.17
N VAL A 17 8.85 8.68 -13.23
CA VAL A 17 9.45 7.33 -13.38
C VAL A 17 8.69 6.50 -14.42
N CYS A 18 9.37 5.60 -15.13
CA CYS A 18 8.71 4.63 -16.03
C CYS A 18 8.31 3.33 -15.32
N TRP A 19 9.05 2.95 -14.27
CA TRP A 19 8.75 1.78 -13.42
C TRP A 19 8.47 2.23 -11.99
N LEU A 20 7.34 1.74 -11.46
CA LEU A 20 6.97 1.91 -10.06
C LEU A 20 7.23 0.60 -9.33
N ASP A 21 8.06 0.62 -8.29
CA ASP A 21 8.23 -0.48 -7.34
C ASP A 21 8.33 0.10 -5.93
N ILE A 22 7.28 -0.10 -5.13
CA ILE A 22 7.29 0.18 -3.70
C ILE A 22 7.16 -1.16 -3.01
N THR A 23 8.22 -1.58 -2.34
CA THR A 23 8.26 -2.84 -1.60
C THR A 23 8.73 -2.57 -0.17
N GLY A 24 8.00 -3.13 0.79
CA GLY A 24 8.36 -3.08 2.20
C GLY A 24 8.28 -4.46 2.84
N LYS A 25 8.97 -4.57 3.98
CA LYS A 25 8.99 -5.78 4.79
C LYS A 25 8.62 -5.43 6.23
N PHE A 26 7.98 -6.37 6.91
CA PHE A 26 7.66 -6.22 8.31
C PHE A 26 7.73 -7.55 9.05
N ASP A 27 8.42 -7.56 10.18
CA ASP A 27 8.58 -8.76 11.01
C ASP A 27 7.34 -8.99 11.88
N THR A 28 6.68 -10.14 11.67
CA THR A 28 5.46 -10.51 12.38
C THR A 28 5.66 -10.71 13.88
N LYS A 29 6.91 -10.83 14.37
CA LYS A 29 7.21 -10.89 15.81
C LYS A 29 6.78 -9.63 16.56
N ASN A 30 6.63 -8.51 15.86
CA ASN A 30 6.20 -7.24 16.43
C ASN A 30 4.66 -7.13 16.53
N LEU A 31 3.92 -8.18 16.15
CA LEU A 31 2.48 -8.23 16.21
C LEU A 31 2.01 -9.21 17.29
N THR A 32 0.81 -8.96 17.81
CA THR A 32 0.16 -9.91 18.73
C THR A 32 -0.35 -11.11 17.94
N PRO A 33 0.09 -12.35 18.25
CA PRO A 33 -0.40 -13.55 17.58
C PRO A 33 -1.89 -13.78 17.82
N GLY A 34 -2.58 -14.37 16.85
CA GLY A 34 -4.00 -14.71 16.96
C GLY A 34 -4.97 -13.58 16.57
N ILE A 35 -4.47 -12.38 16.27
CA ILE A 35 -5.24 -11.23 15.79
C ILE A 35 -5.09 -11.13 14.27
N THR A 36 -6.19 -10.90 13.54
CA THR A 36 -6.12 -10.60 12.10
C THR A 36 -5.69 -9.15 11.92
N TYR A 37 -4.67 -8.93 11.08
CA TYR A 37 -4.19 -7.61 10.68
C TYR A 37 -4.50 -7.36 9.20
N GLU A 38 -4.69 -6.10 8.86
CA GLU A 38 -4.76 -5.61 7.49
C GLU A 38 -3.51 -4.75 7.20
N VAL A 39 -2.96 -4.89 5.98
CA VAL A 39 -1.84 -4.07 5.49
C VAL A 39 -2.40 -3.06 4.51
N VAL A 40 -2.09 -1.77 4.72
CA VAL A 40 -2.70 -0.66 3.97
C VAL A 40 -1.62 0.32 3.52
N PHE A 41 -1.61 0.65 2.22
CA PHE A 41 -0.89 1.83 1.72
C PHE A 41 -1.78 3.06 1.84
N LYS A 42 -1.27 4.13 2.45
CA LYS A 42 -1.94 5.44 2.46
C LYS A 42 -1.40 6.32 1.35
N VAL A 43 -2.19 6.53 0.32
CA VAL A 43 -1.76 7.24 -0.89
C VAL A 43 -2.66 8.42 -1.22
N LYS A 44 -2.17 9.31 -2.08
CA LYS A 44 -2.91 10.43 -2.64
C LYS A 44 -2.40 10.71 -4.05
N LEU A 45 -3.28 11.17 -4.94
CA LEU A 45 -2.90 11.68 -6.26
C LEU A 45 -3.10 13.19 -6.33
N GLU A 46 -2.07 13.91 -6.75
CA GLU A 46 -2.11 15.36 -6.97
C GLU A 46 -1.55 15.73 -8.35
N ASP A 47 -2.04 16.83 -8.92
CA ASP A 47 -1.61 17.24 -10.24
C ASP A 47 -0.18 17.79 -10.26
N PRO A 48 0.59 17.57 -11.35
CA PRO A 48 0.21 16.73 -12.49
C PRO A 48 0.29 15.24 -12.15
N ALA A 49 -0.84 14.53 -12.33
CA ALA A 49 -0.96 13.08 -12.15
C ALA A 49 -1.25 12.40 -13.49
N TYR A 50 -0.30 11.63 -14.00
CA TYR A 50 -0.39 10.94 -15.29
C TYR A 50 0.32 9.58 -15.26
N GLY A 51 0.06 8.75 -16.27
CA GLY A 51 0.65 7.41 -16.42
C GLY A 51 -0.08 6.31 -15.63
N TRP A 52 -1.29 6.60 -15.15
CA TRP A 52 -2.07 5.74 -14.26
C TRP A 52 -3.17 4.95 -14.97
N ASP A 53 -3.22 4.99 -16.31
CA ASP A 53 -4.22 4.25 -17.12
C ASP A 53 -4.05 2.73 -17.02
N THR A 54 -2.84 2.28 -16.64
CA THR A 54 -2.59 0.88 -16.28
C THR A 54 -2.73 0.72 -14.77
N PRO A 55 -3.58 -0.22 -14.29
CA PRO A 55 -3.69 -0.53 -12.87
C PRO A 55 -2.36 -0.96 -12.26
N VAL A 56 -2.13 -0.59 -11.01
CA VAL A 56 -0.98 -1.09 -10.24
C VAL A 56 -1.29 -2.47 -9.67
N ASN A 57 -0.27 -3.32 -9.55
CA ASN A 57 -0.39 -4.57 -8.81
C ASN A 57 -0.11 -4.29 -7.33
N ILE A 58 -0.95 -4.84 -6.47
CA ILE A 58 -0.80 -4.81 -5.02
C ILE A 58 -0.64 -6.26 -4.56
N LYS A 59 0.39 -6.52 -3.74
CA LYS A 59 0.76 -7.88 -3.37
C LYS A 59 1.16 -8.01 -1.90
N LEU A 60 0.69 -9.07 -1.24
CA LEU A 60 1.12 -9.49 0.09
C LEU A 60 1.63 -10.93 0.04
N VAL A 61 2.85 -11.14 0.54
CA VAL A 61 3.50 -12.45 0.69
C VAL A 61 3.70 -12.72 2.18
N LEU A 62 3.29 -13.91 2.63
CA LEU A 62 3.40 -14.36 4.02
C LEU A 62 4.71 -15.12 4.25
N PRO A 63 5.25 -15.10 5.49
CA PRO A 63 6.57 -15.65 5.79
C PRO A 63 6.67 -17.18 5.64
N ASP A 64 5.57 -17.90 5.75
CA ASP A 64 5.60 -19.38 5.74
C ASP A 64 5.87 -20.00 4.37
N GLY A 65 5.81 -19.21 3.28
CA GLY A 65 6.04 -19.67 1.91
C GLY A 65 5.03 -20.71 1.38
N ASN A 66 4.07 -21.14 2.21
CA ASN A 66 3.07 -22.15 1.88
C ASN A 66 1.77 -21.50 1.39
N HIS A 67 1.51 -20.25 1.80
CA HIS A 67 0.40 -19.48 1.28
C HIS A 67 0.74 -18.87 -0.09
N LYS A 68 -0.19 -19.00 -1.03
CA LYS A 68 -0.13 -18.23 -2.28
C LYS A 68 -0.14 -16.73 -1.94
N PRO A 69 0.68 -15.91 -2.64
CA PRO A 69 0.59 -14.47 -2.51
C PRO A 69 -0.84 -13.98 -2.74
N GLN A 70 -1.29 -13.04 -1.90
CA GLN A 70 -2.49 -12.29 -2.16
C GLN A 70 -2.11 -11.21 -3.16
N GLU A 71 -2.75 -11.18 -4.33
CA GLU A 71 -2.38 -10.26 -5.40
C GLU A 71 -3.63 -9.75 -6.12
N GLN A 72 -3.70 -8.43 -6.32
CA GLN A 72 -4.81 -7.78 -6.99
C GLN A 72 -4.36 -6.54 -7.76
N LYS A 73 -5.15 -6.15 -8.77
CA LYS A 73 -4.94 -4.92 -9.55
C LYS A 73 -5.82 -3.80 -9.00
N VAL A 74 -5.24 -2.62 -8.82
CA VAL A 74 -5.94 -1.43 -8.32
C VAL A 74 -5.81 -0.30 -9.32
N SER A 75 -6.96 0.27 -9.72
CA SER A 75 -7.01 1.41 -10.63
C SER A 75 -6.83 2.71 -9.86
N LEU A 76 -5.70 3.39 -10.09
CA LEU A 76 -5.41 4.68 -9.45
C LEU A 76 -6.14 5.86 -10.13
N THR A 77 -6.79 5.65 -11.27
CA THR A 77 -7.64 6.68 -11.89
C THR A 77 -8.98 6.82 -11.17
N GLU A 78 -9.40 5.81 -10.41
CA GLU A 78 -10.67 5.78 -9.68
C GLU A 78 -10.61 6.47 -8.31
N ILE A 79 -9.40 6.74 -7.78
CA ILE A 79 -9.26 7.41 -6.48
C ILE A 79 -9.40 8.93 -6.61
N PRO A 80 -10.04 9.60 -5.63
CA PRO A 80 -10.18 11.06 -5.62
C PRO A 80 -8.82 11.78 -5.63
N ARG A 81 -8.75 12.87 -6.40
CA ARG A 81 -7.61 13.78 -6.39
C ARG A 81 -7.53 14.54 -5.07
N TYR A 82 -6.31 14.84 -4.62
CA TYR A 82 -6.00 15.63 -3.43
C TYR A 82 -6.52 15.08 -2.10
N GLN A 83 -6.98 13.83 -2.07
CA GLN A 83 -7.47 13.16 -0.87
C GLN A 83 -6.60 11.95 -0.54
N TRP A 84 -6.31 11.76 0.75
CA TRP A 84 -5.67 10.54 1.23
C TRP A 84 -6.67 9.39 1.17
N VAL A 85 -6.26 8.29 0.56
CA VAL A 85 -7.05 7.07 0.42
C VAL A 85 -6.25 5.87 0.90
N ASP A 86 -6.98 4.88 1.38
CA ASP A 86 -6.45 3.61 1.83
C ASP A 86 -6.53 2.58 0.70
N ILE A 87 -5.39 2.02 0.32
CA ILE A 87 -5.32 0.87 -0.58
C ILE A 87 -4.98 -0.35 0.25
N ILE A 88 -5.94 -1.26 0.38
CA ILE A 88 -5.77 -2.52 1.11
C ILE A 88 -4.88 -3.46 0.29
N VAL A 89 -3.80 -3.92 0.90
CA VAL A 89 -2.87 -4.88 0.27
C VAL A 89 -3.35 -6.31 0.47
N GLY A 90 -3.82 -6.60 1.68
CA GLY A 90 -4.26 -7.92 2.07
C GLY A 90 -4.37 -8.01 3.57
N GLU A 91 -4.83 -9.16 4.03
CA GLU A 91 -5.00 -9.46 5.44
C GLU A 91 -4.26 -10.74 5.83
N PHE A 92 -3.82 -10.82 7.08
CA PHE A 92 -3.16 -12.01 7.59
C PHE A 92 -3.32 -12.11 9.09
N LYS A 93 -3.10 -13.32 9.61
CA LYS A 93 -3.18 -13.60 11.04
C LYS A 93 -1.87 -14.27 11.47
N PRO A 94 -0.95 -13.56 12.15
CA PRO A 94 0.25 -14.19 12.68
C PRO A 94 -0.12 -15.23 13.73
N GLU A 95 0.39 -16.44 13.58
CA GLU A 95 0.27 -17.52 14.55
C GLU A 95 1.55 -17.58 15.42
N LYS A 96 1.46 -18.14 16.63
CA LYS A 96 2.59 -18.20 17.57
C LYS A 96 3.85 -18.88 16.99
N ASN A 97 3.65 -19.79 16.04
CA ASN A 97 4.73 -20.58 15.43
C ASN A 97 5.05 -20.17 13.98
N SER A 98 4.47 -19.06 13.48
CA SER A 98 4.64 -18.59 12.10
C SER A 98 5.40 -17.25 12.05
N ALA A 99 6.47 -17.14 12.84
CA ALA A 99 7.30 -15.94 12.86
C ALA A 99 8.06 -15.77 11.53
N GLY A 100 8.20 -14.53 11.07
CA GLY A 100 8.99 -14.18 9.89
C GLY A 100 8.57 -12.84 9.30
N GLU A 101 9.14 -12.49 8.16
CA GLU A 101 8.82 -11.24 7.46
C GLU A 101 7.66 -11.43 6.48
N ILE A 102 6.63 -10.60 6.61
CA ILE A 102 5.74 -10.36 5.47
C ILE A 102 6.45 -9.45 4.47
N VAL A 103 6.12 -9.60 3.19
CA VAL A 103 6.53 -8.67 2.13
C VAL A 103 5.27 -8.11 1.49
N PHE A 104 5.17 -6.79 1.43
CA PHE A 104 4.05 -6.11 0.77
C PHE A 104 4.59 -5.19 -0.32
N SER A 105 3.88 -5.10 -1.43
CA SER A 105 4.30 -4.25 -2.55
C SER A 105 3.15 -3.60 -3.32
N MET A 106 3.47 -2.47 -3.94
CA MET A 106 2.70 -1.78 -4.96
C MET A 106 3.60 -1.51 -6.16
N TYR A 107 3.30 -2.09 -7.32
CA TYR A 107 4.21 -2.04 -8.46
C TYR A 107 3.52 -2.06 -9.83
N GLU A 108 4.21 -1.49 -10.82
CA GLU A 108 3.83 -1.50 -12.23
C GLU A 108 5.10 -1.33 -13.10
N HIS A 109 5.43 -2.35 -13.90
CA HIS A 109 6.68 -2.44 -14.68
C HIS A 109 6.44 -2.59 -16.19
N GLU A 110 5.21 -2.87 -16.62
CA GLU A 110 4.92 -3.43 -17.93
C GLU A 110 4.47 -2.37 -18.94
N SER A 111 3.76 -1.33 -18.48
CA SER A 111 3.13 -0.34 -19.38
C SER A 111 4.15 0.52 -20.15
N GLY A 112 5.36 0.70 -19.60
CA GLY A 112 6.34 1.67 -20.10
C GLY A 112 5.91 3.13 -19.99
N LEU A 113 4.72 3.40 -19.44
CA LEU A 113 4.19 4.76 -19.27
C LEU A 113 4.96 5.48 -18.17
N TRP A 114 5.35 6.73 -18.43
CA TRP A 114 5.89 7.62 -17.42
C TRP A 114 4.80 8.00 -16.43
N LYS A 115 5.14 7.97 -15.14
CA LYS A 115 4.21 8.15 -14.02
C LYS A 115 4.66 9.31 -13.14
N LYS A 116 3.70 10.07 -12.64
CA LYS A 116 3.93 11.17 -11.69
C LYS A 116 2.68 11.46 -10.85
N GLY A 117 2.87 12.14 -9.74
CA GLY A 117 1.77 12.73 -8.95
C GLY A 117 1.23 11.82 -7.86
N LEU A 118 1.81 10.62 -7.68
CA LEU A 118 1.50 9.74 -6.54
C LEU A 118 2.28 10.19 -5.31
N PHE A 119 1.56 10.36 -4.21
CA PHE A 119 2.10 10.61 -2.89
C PHE A 119 1.82 9.40 -2.00
N LEU A 120 2.82 8.99 -1.23
CA LEU A 120 2.70 7.93 -0.24
C LEU A 120 2.99 8.54 1.13
N LYS A 121 2.00 8.50 2.02
CA LYS A 121 2.17 8.90 3.43
C LYS A 121 2.92 7.83 4.21
N GLY A 122 2.65 6.55 3.91
CA GLY A 122 3.27 5.41 4.57
C GLY A 122 2.42 4.16 4.46
N VAL A 123 2.76 3.18 5.29
CA VAL A 123 2.10 1.88 5.39
C VAL A 123 1.56 1.71 6.80
N GLU A 124 0.33 1.25 6.91
CA GLU A 124 -0.26 0.86 8.19
C GLU A 124 -0.46 -0.64 8.23
N ILE A 125 -0.13 -1.24 9.37
CA ILE A 125 -0.41 -2.64 9.70
C ILE A 125 -1.24 -2.60 10.97
N CYS A 126 -2.56 -2.75 10.84
CA CYS A 126 -3.50 -2.50 11.93
C CYS A 126 -4.40 -3.71 12.18
N PRO A 127 -4.85 -3.94 13.43
CA PRO A 127 -5.83 -4.96 13.74
C PRO A 127 -7.13 -4.73 12.95
N LYS A 128 -7.60 -5.78 12.27
CA LYS A 128 -8.91 -5.79 11.61
C LYS A 128 -9.97 -6.20 12.61
N TYR A 129 -10.67 -5.23 13.18
CA TYR A 129 -11.82 -5.52 14.02
C TYR A 129 -12.96 -6.04 13.15
N LYS A 130 -13.46 -7.25 13.45
CA LYS A 130 -14.72 -7.73 12.88
C LYS A 130 -15.85 -6.95 13.52
N ASN A 131 -16.62 -6.21 12.72
CA ASN A 131 -17.95 -5.77 13.12
C ASN A 131 -18.90 -6.99 13.21
#